data_AF-A0A6P7G3N8-F1
#
_entry.id   AF-A0A6P7G3N8-F1
#
_cell.length_a   1.000
_cell.length_b   1.000
_cell.length_c   1.000
_cell.angle_alpha   90.00
_cell.angle_beta   90.00
_cell.angle_gamma   90.00
#
_symmetry.space_group_name_H-M   'P 1'
#
loop_
_entity.id
_entity.type
_entity.pdbx_description
1 polymer ?
#
loop_
_entity_poly.entity_id
_entity_poly.type
_entity_poly.pdbx_seq_one_letter_code
_entity_poly.pdbx_strand_id
1 'polypeptide(L)'
;MREQFDDFVCEATTICNRWGIQPGFSQKKQIKSKKHFDELCEDERLQEPESCFKVTVFIPMIDILCSQIQARFLGMKSVLDTYKVTFPEFLSKASESEIHNCAVEFVKRFPNDISPSFPSQICSVKETFKTELKTMSTVKELADLLLIDHSSLSSTYPDVCTACVMYLTVPVTVAKAERSFSKLKII
;
A
#
# COMPACT_ATOMS: atom_id res chain seq x y z
N MET A 1 -8.23 15.05 10.98
CA MET A 1 -8.20 13.92 11.95
C MET A 1 -7.58 14.31 13.28
N ARG A 2 -6.32 14.77 13.36
CA ARG A 2 -5.69 15.15 14.64
C ARG A 2 -6.48 16.20 15.45
N GLU A 3 -7.06 17.17 14.76
CA GLU A 3 -7.82 18.27 15.38
C GLU A 3 -9.28 17.92 15.70
N GLN A 4 -9.77 16.77 15.23
CA GLN A 4 -11.16 16.33 15.38
C GLN A 4 -11.40 15.51 16.65
N PHE A 5 -10.51 15.61 17.63
CA PHE A 5 -10.62 14.84 18.87
C PHE A 5 -11.97 15.07 19.56
N ASP A 6 -12.39 16.33 19.64
CA ASP A 6 -13.61 16.73 20.34
C ASP A 6 -14.86 16.20 19.62
N ASP A 7 -14.82 16.12 18.28
CA ASP A 7 -15.88 15.52 17.46
C ASP A 7 -16.03 14.02 17.77
N PHE A 8 -14.91 13.29 17.86
CA PHE A 8 -14.92 11.86 18.20
C PHE A 8 -15.40 11.62 19.64
N VAL A 9 -15.06 12.50 20.58
CA VAL A 9 -15.56 12.44 21.95
C VAL A 9 -17.08 12.67 21.98
N CYS A 10 -17.60 13.64 21.21
CA CYS A 10 -19.04 13.88 21.08
C CYS A 10 -19.77 12.66 20.48
N GLU A 11 -19.22 12.05 19.44
CA GLU A 11 -19.79 10.86 18.80
C GLU A 11 -19.81 9.67 19.77
N ALA A 12 -18.67 9.39 20.42
CA ALA A 12 -18.55 8.32 21.40
C ALA A 12 -19.52 8.49 22.57
N THR A 13 -19.68 9.73 23.05
CA THR A 13 -20.64 10.08 24.11
C THR A 13 -22.08 9.79 23.68
N THR A 14 -22.44 10.14 22.45
CA THR A 14 -23.75 9.86 21.87
C THR A 14 -24.04 8.35 21.82
N ILE A 15 -23.05 7.55 21.43
CA ILE A 15 -23.17 6.08 21.37
C ILE A 15 -23.29 5.48 22.78
N CYS A 16 -22.47 5.93 23.74
CA CYS A 16 -22.53 5.48 25.12
C CYS A 16 -23.91 5.74 25.74
N ASN A 17 -24.44 6.95 25.57
CA ASN A 17 -25.77 7.32 26.04
C ASN A 17 -26.86 6.43 25.42
N ARG A 18 -26.76 6.13 24.12
CA ARG A 18 -27.68 5.21 23.42
C ARG A 18 -27.66 3.80 24.02
N TRP A 19 -26.50 3.35 24.49
CA TRP A 19 -26.31 2.01 25.06
C TRP A 19 -26.49 1.97 26.59
N GLY A 20 -26.87 3.09 27.21
CA GLY A 20 -27.03 3.19 28.67
C GLY A 20 -25.70 3.09 29.44
N ILE A 21 -24.58 3.35 28.77
CA ILE A 21 -23.24 3.36 29.36
C ILE A 21 -22.92 4.79 29.79
N GLN A 22 -22.43 4.98 31.01
CA GLN A 22 -21.99 6.29 31.48
C GLN A 22 -20.73 6.74 30.73
N PRO A 23 -20.77 7.84 29.95
CA PRO A 23 -19.61 8.35 29.25
C PRO A 23 -18.68 9.09 30.22
N GLY A 24 -17.38 8.81 30.16
CA GLY A 24 -16.39 9.55 30.94
C GLY A 24 -15.04 8.85 31.02
N PHE A 25 -13.98 9.65 31.22
CA PHE A 25 -12.64 9.12 31.46
C PHE A 25 -12.50 8.67 32.92
N SER A 26 -12.01 7.44 33.12
CA SER A 26 -11.74 6.93 34.46
C SER A 26 -10.63 7.72 35.15
N GLN A 27 -10.97 8.38 36.26
CA GLN A 27 -9.99 9.09 37.07
C GLN A 27 -9.16 8.09 37.89
N LYS A 28 -7.87 7.95 37.56
CA LYS A 28 -6.92 7.21 38.41
C LYS A 28 -6.27 8.16 39.42
N LYS A 29 -6.00 7.65 40.62
CA LYS A 29 -5.25 8.39 41.64
C LYS A 29 -3.88 8.78 41.09
N GLN A 30 -3.59 10.07 41.08
CA GLN A 30 -2.30 10.58 40.63
C GLN A 30 -1.21 10.25 41.66
N ILE A 31 -0.13 9.62 41.21
CA ILE A 31 1.07 9.38 42.00
C ILE A 31 2.00 10.56 41.76
N LYS A 32 2.23 11.38 42.79
CA LYS A 32 3.24 12.44 42.76
C LYS A 32 4.59 11.87 43.17
N SER A 33 5.62 12.15 42.38
CA SER A 33 7.01 11.92 42.78
C SER A 33 7.36 12.87 43.92
N LYS A 34 8.21 12.43 44.86
CA LYS A 34 8.76 13.34 45.87
C LYS A 34 9.86 14.18 45.20
N LYS A 35 9.74 15.49 45.29
CA LYS A 35 10.82 16.41 44.92
C LYS A 35 12.00 16.26 45.88
N HIS A 36 13.20 16.05 45.37
CA HIS A 36 14.41 16.01 46.18
C HIS A 36 14.99 17.41 46.42
N PHE A 37 15.73 17.58 47.51
CA PHE A 37 16.47 18.83 47.78
C PHE A 37 17.48 19.05 46.64
N ASP A 38 17.56 20.28 46.12
CA ASP A 38 18.24 20.71 44.86
C ASP A 38 17.53 20.48 43.51
N GLU A 39 16.36 19.83 43.44
CA GLU A 39 15.62 19.77 42.16
C GLU A 39 15.02 21.14 41.79
N LEU A 40 15.30 21.61 40.58
CA LEU A 40 14.81 22.90 40.09
C LEU A 40 13.32 22.88 39.69
N CYS A 41 12.78 21.72 39.29
CA CYS A 41 11.40 21.58 38.84
C CYS A 41 10.84 20.18 39.14
N GLU A 42 9.52 20.06 39.32
CA GLU A 42 8.84 18.77 39.38
C GLU A 42 8.47 18.29 37.97
N ASP A 43 8.37 16.97 37.79
CA ASP A 43 7.96 16.33 36.54
C ASP A 43 6.47 16.67 36.25
N GLU A 44 6.22 17.66 35.38
CA GLU A 44 4.87 18.11 35.01
C GLU A 44 4.18 17.05 34.13
N ARG A 45 3.38 16.19 34.77
CA ARG A 45 2.51 15.25 34.07
C ARG A 45 1.17 15.89 33.76
N LEU A 46 0.62 15.57 32.58
CA LEU A 46 -0.76 15.92 32.23
C LEU A 46 -1.71 15.37 33.30
N GLN A 47 -2.36 16.27 34.03
CA GLN A 47 -3.21 15.91 35.17
C GLN A 47 -4.62 15.52 34.74
N GLU A 48 -5.09 16.07 33.62
CA GLU A 48 -6.40 15.78 33.08
C GLU A 48 -6.38 14.47 32.26
N PRO A 49 -7.24 13.49 32.58
CA PRO A 49 -7.23 12.18 31.93
C PRO A 49 -7.58 12.24 30.44
N GLU A 50 -8.41 13.21 30.04
CA GLU A 50 -8.77 13.48 28.65
C GLU A 50 -7.56 13.96 27.85
N SER A 51 -6.88 15.00 28.33
CA SER A 51 -5.63 15.49 27.73
C SER A 51 -4.55 14.41 27.67
N CYS A 52 -4.43 13.58 28.73
CA CYS A 52 -3.50 12.45 28.74
C CYS A 52 -3.84 11.43 27.65
N PHE A 53 -5.11 11.03 27.50
CA PHE A 53 -5.54 10.13 26.44
C PHE A 53 -5.32 10.72 25.05
N LYS A 54 -5.63 12.01 24.86
CA LYS A 54 -5.43 12.74 23.60
C LYS A 54 -3.97 12.67 23.14
N VAL A 55 -3.04 12.99 24.03
CA VAL A 55 -1.60 13.08 23.71
C VAL A 55 -0.93 11.70 23.63
N THR A 56 -1.28 10.77 24.52
CA THR A 56 -0.56 9.49 24.62
C THR A 56 -1.12 8.39 23.73
N VAL A 57 -2.42 8.45 23.39
CA VAL A 57 -3.10 7.40 22.64
C VAL A 57 -3.65 7.93 21.32
N PHE A 58 -4.52 8.95 21.37
CA PHE A 58 -5.26 9.38 20.19
C PHE A 58 -4.34 9.92 19.09
N ILE A 59 -3.50 10.91 19.40
CA ILE A 59 -2.59 11.49 18.41
C ILE A 59 -1.61 10.44 17.84
N PRO A 60 -0.89 9.65 18.67
CA PRO A 60 0.00 8.62 18.15
C PRO A 60 -0.72 7.56 17.31
N MET A 61 -1.93 7.15 17.70
CA MET A 61 -2.74 6.20 16.93
C MET A 61 -3.06 6.75 15.54
N ILE A 62 -3.58 7.98 15.47
CA ILE A 62 -3.91 8.62 14.19
C ILE A 62 -2.66 8.76 13.32
N ASP A 63 -1.51 9.09 13.91
CA ASP A 63 -0.24 9.23 13.20
C ASP A 63 0.26 7.91 12.62
N ILE A 64 0.18 6.84 13.40
CA ILE A 64 0.51 5.50 12.93
C ILE A 64 -0.45 5.10 11.81
N LEU A 65 -1.75 5.29 11.97
CA LEU A 65 -2.72 4.95 10.94
C LEU A 65 -2.48 5.73 9.65
N CYS A 66 -2.30 7.04 9.74
CA CYS A 66 -2.02 7.89 8.57
C CYS A 66 -0.72 7.48 7.88
N SER A 67 0.36 7.28 8.64
CA SER A 67 1.67 6.88 8.08
C SER A 67 1.62 5.50 7.44
N GLN A 68 0.95 4.52 8.06
CA GLN A 68 0.79 3.17 7.51
C GLN A 68 -0.05 3.16 6.22
N ILE A 69 -1.16 3.90 6.22
CA ILE A 69 -2.01 4.05 5.03
C ILE A 69 -1.19 4.71 3.90
N GLN A 70 -0.52 5.82 4.20
CA GLN A 70 0.29 6.54 3.22
C GLN A 70 1.42 5.66 2.67
N ALA A 71 2.16 4.97 3.55
CA ALA A 71 3.23 4.05 3.15
C ALA A 71 2.71 2.94 2.22
N ARG A 72 1.53 2.38 2.50
CA ARG A 72 0.90 1.34 1.67
C ARG A 72 0.50 1.88 0.30
N PHE A 73 -0.12 3.06 0.22
CA PHE A 73 -0.51 3.66 -1.06
C PHE A 73 0.70 4.04 -1.91
N LEU A 74 1.75 4.61 -1.30
CA LEU A 74 3.00 4.93 -2.00
C LEU A 74 3.70 3.67 -2.50
N GLY A 75 3.76 2.62 -1.67
CA GLY A 75 4.30 1.32 -2.07
C GLY A 75 3.55 0.72 -3.26
N MET A 76 2.20 0.72 -3.20
CA MET A 76 1.36 0.22 -4.30
C MET A 76 1.56 1.04 -5.58
N LYS A 77 1.62 2.37 -5.48
CA LYS A 77 1.89 3.24 -6.62
C LYS A 77 3.25 2.93 -7.24
N SER A 78 4.30 2.73 -6.43
CA SER A 78 5.62 2.35 -6.92
C SER A 78 5.61 1.02 -7.68
N VAL A 79 4.82 0.04 -7.23
CA VAL A 79 4.64 -1.23 -7.95
C VAL A 79 3.94 -0.99 -9.29
N LEU A 80 2.84 -0.24 -9.30
CA LEU A 80 2.12 0.08 -10.55
C LEU A 80 3.01 0.84 -11.54
N ASP A 81 3.79 1.81 -11.07
CA ASP A 81 4.73 2.58 -11.88
C ASP A 81 5.85 1.71 -12.46
N THR A 82 6.28 0.67 -11.71
CA THR A 82 7.29 -0.30 -12.17
C THR A 82 6.72 -1.18 -13.29
N TYR A 83 5.51 -1.72 -13.11
CA TYR A 83 4.89 -2.64 -14.08
C TYR A 83 4.08 -1.94 -15.17
N LYS A 84 4.10 -0.60 -15.25
CA LYS A 84 3.29 0.18 -16.19
C LYS A 84 3.41 -0.25 -17.65
N VAL A 85 4.58 -0.75 -18.03
CA VAL A 85 4.88 -1.23 -19.39
C VAL A 85 4.12 -2.50 -19.77
N THR A 86 3.49 -3.17 -18.80
CA THR A 86 2.61 -4.33 -19.02
C THR A 86 1.13 -3.95 -19.16
N PHE A 87 0.76 -2.69 -18.89
CA PHE A 87 -0.64 -2.26 -18.94
C PHE A 87 -1.10 -1.97 -20.37
N PRO A 88 -2.19 -2.60 -20.85
CA PRO A 88 -2.74 -2.34 -22.18
C PRO A 88 -3.10 -0.85 -22.40
N GLU A 89 -3.61 -0.17 -21.37
CA GLU A 89 -3.92 1.26 -21.44
C GLU A 89 -2.68 2.12 -21.69
N PHE A 90 -1.53 1.76 -21.10
CA PHE A 90 -0.28 2.48 -21.30
C PHE A 90 0.27 2.17 -22.70
N LEU A 91 0.29 0.89 -23.10
CA LEU A 91 0.78 0.46 -24.41
C LEU A 91 -0.02 1.05 -25.58
N SER A 92 -1.33 1.24 -25.41
CA SER A 92 -2.21 1.79 -26.46
C SER A 92 -2.07 3.30 -26.65
N LYS A 93 -1.73 4.05 -25.58
CA LYS A 93 -1.68 5.52 -25.59
C LYS A 93 -0.27 6.09 -25.72
N ALA A 94 0.73 5.44 -25.14
CA ALA A 94 2.10 5.96 -25.07
C ALA A 94 2.80 5.89 -26.42
N SER A 95 3.75 6.80 -26.63
CA SER A 95 4.64 6.78 -27.80
C SER A 95 5.60 5.59 -27.72
N GLU A 96 6.14 5.18 -28.87
CA GLU A 96 7.10 4.07 -28.92
C GLU A 96 8.39 4.37 -28.12
N SER A 97 8.88 5.61 -28.16
CA SER A 97 10.06 6.03 -27.38
C SER A 97 9.83 5.98 -25.88
N GLU A 98 8.64 6.37 -25.41
CA GLU A 98 8.27 6.27 -23.99
C GLU A 98 8.21 4.81 -23.53
N ILE A 99 7.59 3.94 -24.32
CA ILE A 99 7.49 2.50 -24.02
C ILE A 99 8.89 1.89 -23.98
N HIS A 100 9.72 2.18 -24.97
CA HIS A 100 11.10 1.71 -25.02
C HIS A 100 11.89 2.12 -23.78
N ASN A 101 11.84 3.40 -23.39
CA ASN A 101 12.54 3.90 -22.20
C ASN A 101 12.04 3.21 -20.92
N CYS A 102 10.73 3.04 -20.77
CA CYS A 102 10.15 2.33 -19.62
C CYS A 102 10.55 0.85 -19.60
N ALA A 103 10.62 0.21 -20.77
CA ALA A 103 11.06 -1.16 -20.90
C ALA A 103 12.54 -1.33 -20.52
N VAL A 104 13.41 -0.40 -20.92
CA VAL A 104 14.82 -0.39 -20.52
C VAL A 104 14.96 -0.28 -19.00
N GLU A 105 14.20 0.61 -18.35
CA GLU A 105 14.20 0.71 -16.90
C GLU A 105 13.65 -0.56 -16.22
N PHE A 106 12.66 -1.21 -16.81
CA PHE A 106 12.12 -2.48 -16.32
C PHE A 106 13.16 -3.60 -16.35
N VAL A 107 13.92 -3.73 -17.45
CA VAL A 107 15.04 -4.69 -17.56
C VAL A 107 16.10 -4.41 -16.49
N LYS A 108 16.47 -3.13 -16.27
CA LYS A 108 17.43 -2.76 -15.23
C LYS A 108 16.94 -3.15 -13.83
N ARG A 109 15.63 -3.13 -13.60
CA ARG A 109 15.03 -3.50 -12.32
C ARG A 109 15.02 -5.02 -12.10
N PHE A 110 14.84 -5.80 -13.16
CA PHE A 110 14.72 -7.26 -13.11
C PHE A 110 15.71 -7.96 -14.07
N PRO A 111 17.03 -7.77 -13.90
CA PRO A 111 18.03 -8.25 -14.85
C PRO A 111 18.18 -9.78 -14.88
N ASN A 112 17.71 -10.47 -13.83
CA ASN A 112 17.76 -11.93 -13.73
C ASN A 112 16.52 -12.61 -14.33
N ASP A 113 15.40 -11.90 -14.40
CA ASP A 113 14.11 -12.44 -14.81
C ASP A 113 13.73 -12.01 -16.23
N ILE A 114 14.26 -10.89 -16.71
CA ILE A 114 13.90 -10.26 -17.98
C ILE A 114 15.16 -10.02 -18.82
N SER A 115 15.15 -10.50 -20.06
CA SER A 115 16.28 -10.34 -20.97
C SER A 115 16.39 -8.91 -21.54
N PRO A 116 17.58 -8.49 -22.02
CA PRO A 116 17.76 -7.21 -22.71
C PRO A 116 16.93 -7.06 -24.00
N SER A 117 16.32 -8.13 -24.52
CA SER A 117 15.47 -8.07 -25.72
C SER A 117 14.02 -7.64 -25.43
N PHE A 118 13.65 -7.51 -24.15
CA PHE A 118 12.31 -7.10 -23.73
C PHE A 118 11.81 -5.78 -24.37
N PRO A 119 12.60 -4.70 -24.49
CA PRO A 119 12.14 -3.46 -25.13
C PRO A 119 11.71 -3.67 -26.59
N SER A 120 12.42 -4.50 -27.34
CA SER A 120 12.05 -4.83 -28.71
C SER A 120 10.80 -5.70 -28.77
N GLN A 121 10.68 -6.69 -27.88
CA GLN A 121 9.50 -7.55 -27.80
C GLN A 121 8.23 -6.74 -27.49
N ILE A 122 8.27 -5.85 -26.49
CA ILE A 122 7.08 -5.09 -26.09
C ILE A 122 6.65 -4.07 -27.15
N CYS A 123 7.59 -3.45 -27.87
CA CYS A 123 7.26 -2.60 -29.01
C CYS A 123 6.61 -3.41 -30.14
N SER A 124 7.11 -4.63 -30.41
CA SER A 124 6.49 -5.55 -31.38
C SER A 124 5.07 -5.96 -30.96
N VAL A 125 4.85 -6.26 -29.67
CA VAL A 125 3.52 -6.57 -29.13
C VAL A 125 2.56 -5.39 -29.32
N LYS A 126 3.01 -4.17 -29.03
CA LYS A 126 2.20 -2.95 -29.26
C LYS A 126 1.74 -2.83 -30.71
N GLU A 127 2.66 -2.98 -31.67
CA GLU A 127 2.32 -2.81 -33.08
C GLU A 127 1.47 -3.97 -33.61
N THR A 128 1.71 -5.19 -33.14
CA THR A 128 0.96 -6.39 -33.55
C THR A 128 -0.48 -6.36 -33.04
N PHE A 129 -0.71 -5.93 -31.79
CA PHE A 129 -2.01 -6.01 -31.10
C PHE A 129 -2.65 -4.64 -30.85
N LYS A 130 -2.35 -3.66 -31.69
CA LYS A 130 -2.78 -2.26 -31.51
C LYS A 130 -4.29 -2.09 -31.38
N THR A 131 -5.07 -2.96 -32.02
CA THR A 131 -6.54 -2.96 -31.99
C THR A 131 -7.07 -3.57 -30.71
N GLU A 132 -6.53 -4.71 -30.31
CA GLU A 132 -6.90 -5.51 -29.15
C GLU A 132 -6.54 -4.77 -27.85
N LEU A 133 -5.36 -4.14 -27.82
CA LEU A 133 -4.89 -3.32 -26.69
C LEU A 133 -5.81 -2.13 -26.37
N LYS A 134 -6.60 -1.65 -27.34
CA LYS A 134 -7.61 -0.59 -27.09
C LYS A 134 -8.86 -1.12 -26.40
N THR A 135 -9.16 -2.41 -26.57
CA THR A 135 -10.32 -3.07 -25.95
C THR A 135 -9.98 -3.67 -24.59
N MET A 136 -8.72 -4.00 -24.37
CA MET A 136 -8.24 -4.57 -23.11
C MET A 136 -8.08 -3.51 -22.02
N SER A 137 -8.47 -3.88 -20.81
CA SER A 137 -8.38 -3.04 -19.61
C SER A 137 -7.39 -3.61 -18.58
N THR A 138 -7.06 -4.90 -18.65
CA THR A 138 -6.26 -5.57 -17.62
C THR A 138 -5.04 -6.29 -18.19
N VAL A 139 -3.98 -6.42 -17.36
CA VAL A 139 -2.80 -7.25 -17.69
C VAL A 139 -3.18 -8.72 -17.87
N LYS A 140 -4.24 -9.17 -17.19
CA LYS A 140 -4.73 -10.54 -17.32
C LYS A 140 -5.20 -10.82 -18.74
N GLU A 141 -5.95 -9.90 -19.36
CA GLU A 141 -6.40 -10.07 -20.75
C GLU A 141 -5.23 -10.13 -21.73
N LEU A 142 -4.19 -9.32 -21.51
CA LEU A 142 -2.96 -9.41 -22.29
C LEU A 142 -2.24 -10.75 -22.10
N ALA A 143 -2.19 -11.24 -20.85
CA ALA A 143 -1.59 -12.54 -20.55
C ALA A 143 -2.39 -13.69 -21.19
N ASP A 144 -3.72 -13.66 -21.10
CA ASP A 144 -4.60 -14.65 -21.70
C ASP A 144 -4.42 -14.69 -23.22
N LEU A 145 -4.33 -13.53 -23.89
CA LEU A 145 -4.07 -13.45 -25.32
C LEU A 145 -2.74 -14.10 -25.72
N LEU A 146 -1.67 -13.79 -24.99
CA LEU A 146 -0.32 -14.27 -25.32
C LEU A 146 -0.07 -15.73 -24.92
N LEU A 147 -0.70 -16.21 -23.86
CA LEU A 147 -0.44 -17.54 -23.29
C LEU A 147 -1.50 -18.58 -23.66
N ILE A 148 -2.76 -18.17 -23.83
CA ILE A 148 -3.90 -19.06 -24.03
C ILE A 148 -4.36 -19.00 -25.49
N ASP A 149 -4.82 -17.83 -25.94
CA ASP A 149 -5.43 -17.68 -27.26
C ASP A 149 -4.41 -17.89 -28.38
N HIS A 150 -3.18 -17.43 -28.16
CA HIS A 150 -2.08 -17.56 -29.10
C HIS A 150 -0.84 -18.16 -28.43
N SER A 151 -0.97 -19.38 -27.91
CA SER A 151 0.12 -20.09 -27.21
C SER A 151 1.46 -20.14 -27.96
N SER A 152 1.47 -20.09 -29.30
CA SER A 152 2.71 -20.00 -30.09
C SER A 152 3.49 -18.70 -29.83
N LEU A 153 2.81 -17.60 -29.51
CA LEU A 153 3.41 -16.31 -29.21
C LEU A 153 4.15 -16.27 -27.88
N SER A 154 3.86 -17.21 -26.97
CA SER A 154 4.63 -17.35 -25.73
C SER A 154 6.12 -17.60 -26.01
N SER A 155 6.43 -18.31 -27.11
CA SER A 155 7.81 -18.51 -27.56
C SER A 155 8.41 -17.30 -28.26
N THR A 156 7.58 -16.45 -28.87
CA THR A 156 7.98 -15.23 -29.58
C THR A 156 8.23 -14.06 -28.63
N TYR A 157 7.41 -13.95 -27.57
CA TYR A 157 7.45 -12.87 -26.58
C TYR A 157 7.60 -13.40 -25.15
N PRO A 158 8.64 -14.21 -24.86
CA PRO A 158 8.80 -14.88 -23.58
C PRO A 158 8.99 -13.89 -22.42
N ASP A 159 9.69 -12.78 -22.65
CA ASP A 159 9.93 -11.77 -21.60
C ASP A 159 8.65 -10.96 -21.31
N VAL A 160 7.80 -10.72 -22.31
CA VAL A 160 6.51 -10.06 -22.13
C VAL A 160 5.57 -10.95 -21.33
N CYS A 161 5.52 -12.24 -21.64
CA CYS A 161 4.76 -13.22 -20.86
C CYS A 161 5.25 -13.27 -19.40
N THR A 162 6.57 -13.31 -19.21
CA THR A 162 7.19 -13.32 -17.88
C THR A 162 6.83 -12.06 -17.10
N ALA A 163 6.93 -10.88 -17.72
CA ALA A 163 6.55 -9.61 -17.10
C ALA A 163 5.07 -9.58 -16.67
N CYS A 164 4.16 -10.09 -17.52
CA CYS A 164 2.74 -10.24 -17.19
C CYS A 164 2.53 -11.16 -15.99
N VAL A 165 3.18 -12.33 -15.96
CA VAL A 165 3.08 -13.29 -14.84
C VAL A 165 3.66 -12.69 -13.56
N MET A 166 4.81 -12.01 -13.64
CA MET A 166 5.39 -11.31 -12.50
C MET A 166 4.40 -10.32 -11.90
N TYR A 167 3.75 -9.49 -12.73
CA TYR A 167 2.72 -8.57 -12.25
C TYR A 167 1.54 -9.29 -11.59
N LEU A 168 1.00 -10.33 -12.25
CA LEU A 168 -0.16 -11.09 -11.75
C LEU A 168 0.13 -11.88 -10.47
N THR A 169 1.40 -12.13 -10.18
CA THR A 169 1.86 -12.83 -8.98
C THR A 169 2.43 -11.89 -7.91
N VAL A 170 2.47 -10.57 -8.15
CA VAL A 170 2.82 -9.60 -7.10
C VAL A 170 1.81 -9.79 -5.96
N PRO A 171 2.27 -10.06 -4.73
CA PRO A 171 1.37 -10.21 -3.61
C PRO A 171 0.67 -8.88 -3.32
N VAL A 172 -0.60 -8.76 -3.72
CA VAL A 172 -1.44 -7.61 -3.36
C VAL A 172 -1.85 -7.78 -1.89
N THR A 173 -0.94 -7.38 -1.00
CA THR A 173 -1.14 -7.18 0.45
C THR A 173 -1.83 -8.33 1.19
N VAL A 174 -0.98 -9.07 1.90
CA VAL A 174 -1.30 -10.19 2.76
C VAL A 174 -2.15 -9.81 3.98
N ALA A 175 -3.47 -9.67 3.81
CA ALA A 175 -4.39 -9.88 4.93
C ALA A 175 -4.38 -11.37 5.40
N LYS A 176 -3.88 -12.27 4.54
CA LYS A 176 -3.83 -13.72 4.82
C LYS A 176 -2.60 -14.16 5.61
N ALA A 177 -1.44 -13.50 5.46
CA ALA A 177 -0.23 -13.88 6.21
C ALA A 177 -0.22 -13.36 7.65
N GLU A 178 -0.91 -12.27 7.96
CA GLU A 178 -1.10 -11.84 9.36
C GLU A 178 -1.83 -12.91 10.19
N ARG A 179 -2.75 -13.67 9.58
CA ARG A 179 -3.45 -14.78 10.22
C ARG A 179 -2.50 -15.94 10.60
N SER A 180 -1.43 -16.17 9.84
CA SER A 180 -0.40 -17.17 10.17
C SER A 180 0.62 -16.68 11.21
N PHE A 181 0.96 -15.38 11.23
CA PHE A 181 1.87 -14.83 12.26
C PHE A 181 1.24 -14.78 13.66
N SER A 182 -0.09 -14.69 13.77
CA SER A 182 -0.78 -14.78 15.06
C SER A 182 -0.53 -16.12 15.78
N LYS A 183 -0.30 -17.22 15.05
CA LYS A 183 -0.01 -18.54 15.63
C LYS A 183 1.43 -18.69 16.13
N LEU A 184 2.39 -17.95 15.59
CA LEU A 184 3.78 -17.97 16.04
C LEU A 184 3.97 -17.35 17.43
N LYS A 185 3.01 -16.54 17.89
CA LYS A 185 3.02 -15.99 19.26
C LYS A 185 2.57 -17.01 20.32
N ILE A 186 2.02 -18.16 19.92
CA ILE A 186 1.47 -19.20 20.81
C ILE A 186 2.47 -20.34 21.06
N ILE A 187 3.56 -20.41 20.28
CA ILE A 187 4.65 -21.39 20.43
C ILE A 187 5.82 -20.68 21.12
#